data_AF-A0A368FNG1-F1
#
_entry.id   AF-A0A368FNG1-F1
#
_cell.length_a   1.000
_cell.length_b   1.000
_cell.length_c   1.000
_cell.angle_alpha   90.00
_cell.angle_beta   90.00
_cell.angle_gamma   90.00
#
_symmetry.space_group_name_H-M   'P 1'
#
loop_
_entity.id
_entity.type
_entity.pdbx_description
1 polymer ?
#
loop_
_entity_poly.entity_id
_entity_poly.type
_entity_poly.pdbx_seq_one_letter_code
_entity_poly.pdbx_strand_id
1 'polypeptide(L)'
;MEGSEWEDVIFNAKSLGTSSWRMSALCLRAAISVFDDMGSISSMSPELLDFVMCGLVTAFDSCDDALNSQIDIVGQLEALAGLALKMFGRCAEVALDGFSNSLDVDWPNFFLPMMSRIIVRWFTLLKVDDRATFFVRTLVHALLQVRELPDDLSLSKKLCPELDKLGYEAVHQTLIIHSEDLIMSENPFIRFAALHLLKLMSSLMYRHQNGQWMDEEKVSSSGPRRVVVADTLARIISDTTGWPAIVAFDAALVPLKYLYMGDGRRGNPSLEDGLPNFPNYFIK
;
A
#
# COMPACT_ATOMS: atom_id res chain seq x y z
N MET A 1 -15.76 40.59 -6.69
CA MET A 1 -15.26 40.27 -5.34
C MET A 1 -16.44 39.71 -4.57
N GLU A 2 -16.52 38.38 -4.54
CA GLU A 2 -17.31 37.53 -3.63
C GLU A 2 -16.94 36.08 -4.03
N GLY A 3 -15.66 35.73 -3.79
CA GLY A 3 -15.21 34.33 -3.87
C GLY A 3 -15.75 33.64 -2.63
N SER A 4 -16.62 32.66 -2.85
CA SER A 4 -17.61 32.23 -1.88
C SER A 4 -16.99 31.45 -0.71
N GLU A 5 -17.51 31.66 0.50
CA GLU A 5 -17.16 30.96 1.75
C GLU A 5 -17.22 29.41 1.69
N TRP A 6 -17.62 28.83 0.55
CA TRP A 6 -17.73 27.40 0.33
C TRP A 6 -16.44 26.77 -0.20
N GLU A 7 -15.60 27.51 -0.92
CA GLU A 7 -14.39 26.98 -1.55
C GLU A 7 -13.35 26.52 -0.51
N ASP A 8 -13.28 27.18 0.64
CA ASP A 8 -12.36 26.82 1.74
C ASP A 8 -12.86 25.68 2.64
N VAL A 9 -14.09 25.19 2.42
CA VAL A 9 -14.82 24.36 3.39
C VAL A 9 -15.16 22.96 2.86
N ILE A 10 -15.35 22.80 1.54
CA ILE A 10 -15.69 21.50 0.93
C ILE A 10 -14.43 20.61 0.88
N PHE A 11 -14.61 19.30 1.11
CA PHE A 11 -13.56 18.29 1.24
C PHE A 11 -12.54 18.52 2.37
N ASN A 12 -12.76 19.50 3.23
CA ASN A 12 -11.85 19.83 4.32
C ASN A 12 -12.29 19.18 5.64
N ALA A 13 -11.47 18.32 6.25
CA ALA A 13 -11.74 17.70 7.54
C ALA A 13 -11.93 18.70 8.70
N LYS A 14 -11.41 19.94 8.58
CA LYS A 14 -11.65 20.99 9.57
C LYS A 14 -13.11 21.44 9.63
N SER A 15 -13.89 21.16 8.58
CA SER A 15 -15.32 21.47 8.49
C SER A 15 -16.24 20.31 8.94
N LEU A 16 -15.69 19.24 9.53
CA LEU A 16 -16.50 18.10 10.00
C LEU A 16 -17.54 18.52 11.07
N GLY A 17 -17.23 19.53 11.88
CA GLY A 17 -18.17 20.08 12.86
C GLY A 17 -19.35 20.88 12.27
N THR A 18 -19.36 21.18 10.96
CA THR A 18 -20.33 22.07 10.30
C THR A 18 -21.18 21.34 9.27
N SER A 19 -22.34 21.89 8.88
CA SER A 19 -23.24 21.24 7.91
C SER A 19 -22.61 20.97 6.53
N SER A 20 -21.55 21.69 6.19
CA SER A 20 -20.76 21.57 4.96
C SER A 20 -20.11 20.20 4.76
N TRP A 21 -19.77 19.44 5.82
CA TRP A 21 -19.15 18.11 5.64
C TRP A 21 -20.04 17.14 4.87
N ARG A 22 -21.37 17.31 5.00
CA ARG A 22 -22.35 16.50 4.27
C ARG A 22 -22.24 16.73 2.77
N MET A 23 -21.91 17.96 2.35
CA MET A 23 -21.65 18.26 0.95
C MET A 23 -20.40 17.53 0.46
N SER A 24 -19.31 17.56 1.22
CA SER A 24 -18.08 16.78 0.90
C SER A 24 -18.40 15.30 0.71
N ALA A 25 -19.15 14.71 1.64
CA ALA A 25 -19.54 13.30 1.58
C ALA A 25 -20.47 12.99 0.38
N LEU A 26 -21.44 13.87 0.09
CA LEU A 26 -22.33 13.72 -1.05
C LEU A 26 -21.58 13.86 -2.38
N CYS A 27 -20.67 14.81 -2.50
CA CYS A 27 -19.85 15.00 -3.69
C CYS A 27 -18.96 13.77 -3.96
N LEU A 28 -18.25 13.24 -2.95
CA LEU A 28 -17.46 12.02 -3.12
C LEU A 28 -18.35 10.82 -3.48
N ARG A 29 -19.51 10.69 -2.83
CA ARG A 29 -20.44 9.60 -3.15
C ARG A 29 -20.98 9.68 -4.57
N ALA A 30 -21.32 10.88 -5.04
CA ALA A 30 -21.77 11.09 -6.41
C ALA A 30 -20.64 10.80 -7.40
N ALA A 31 -19.42 11.28 -7.12
CA ALA A 31 -18.24 11.00 -7.94
C ALA A 31 -17.97 9.48 -8.06
N ILE A 32 -18.03 8.74 -6.94
CA ILE A 32 -17.90 7.27 -6.95
C ILE A 32 -18.92 6.63 -7.88
N SER A 33 -20.20 7.06 -7.81
CA SER A 33 -21.25 6.52 -8.67
C SER A 33 -21.06 6.86 -10.15
N VAL A 34 -20.45 8.01 -10.47
CA VAL A 34 -20.09 8.34 -11.85
C VAL A 34 -18.92 7.49 -12.33
N PHE A 35 -17.93 7.24 -11.46
CA PHE A 35 -16.78 6.39 -11.77
C PHE A 35 -17.12 4.89 -11.82
N ASP A 36 -18.31 4.48 -11.38
CA ASP A 36 -18.83 3.13 -11.61
C ASP A 36 -19.27 2.91 -13.07
N ASP A 37 -19.45 3.98 -13.86
CA ASP A 37 -19.87 3.92 -15.27
C ASP A 37 -18.81 4.53 -16.20
N MET A 38 -18.03 3.67 -16.86
CA MET A 38 -16.96 4.06 -17.81
C MET A 38 -17.44 5.00 -18.93
N GLY A 39 -18.69 4.88 -19.39
CA GLY A 39 -19.26 5.80 -20.38
C GLY A 39 -19.45 7.23 -19.85
N SER A 40 -19.67 7.36 -18.54
CA SER A 40 -19.86 8.64 -17.85
C SER A 40 -18.54 9.34 -17.50
N ILE A 41 -17.44 8.60 -17.30
CA ILE A 41 -16.11 9.18 -17.01
C ILE A 41 -15.52 9.83 -18.26
N SER A 42 -15.56 9.13 -19.39
CA SER A 42 -15.00 9.60 -20.67
C SER A 42 -15.73 10.83 -21.23
N SER A 43 -16.97 11.05 -20.82
CA SER A 43 -17.80 12.21 -21.21
C SER A 43 -17.78 13.36 -20.20
N MET A 44 -17.06 13.22 -19.08
CA MET A 44 -16.95 14.26 -18.07
C MET A 44 -16.17 15.47 -18.59
N SER A 45 -16.65 16.68 -18.29
CA SER A 45 -15.92 17.90 -18.67
C SER A 45 -14.62 18.00 -17.87
N PRO A 46 -13.54 18.56 -18.45
CA PRO A 46 -12.27 18.73 -17.76
C PRO A 46 -12.39 19.48 -16.42
N GLU A 47 -13.28 20.47 -16.34
CA GLU A 47 -13.49 21.27 -15.12
C GLU A 47 -14.12 20.44 -13.99
N LEU A 48 -15.10 19.58 -14.32
CA LEU A 48 -15.73 18.72 -13.33
C LEU A 48 -14.76 17.62 -12.87
N LEU A 49 -13.97 17.09 -13.80
CA LEU A 49 -12.93 16.12 -13.52
C LEU A 49 -11.86 16.69 -12.57
N ASP A 50 -11.37 17.89 -12.87
CA ASP A 50 -10.42 18.61 -12.03
C ASP A 50 -11.01 18.90 -10.65
N PHE A 51 -12.27 19.38 -10.58
CA PHE A 51 -12.97 19.58 -9.32
C PHE A 51 -13.05 18.31 -8.46
N VAL A 52 -13.41 17.17 -9.06
CA VAL A 52 -13.51 15.88 -8.36
C VAL A 52 -12.14 15.42 -7.86
N MET A 53 -11.11 15.50 -8.71
CA MET A 53 -9.78 15.01 -8.36
C MET A 53 -9.07 15.92 -7.36
N CYS A 54 -9.12 17.24 -7.53
CA CYS A 54 -8.66 18.20 -6.53
C CYS A 54 -9.40 18.05 -5.20
N GLY A 55 -10.72 17.81 -5.26
CA GLY A 55 -11.53 17.51 -4.09
C GLY A 55 -11.10 16.22 -3.37
N LEU A 56 -10.77 15.17 -4.13
CA LEU A 56 -10.24 13.92 -3.59
C LEU A 56 -8.88 14.13 -2.92
N VAL A 57 -7.95 14.84 -3.56
CA VAL A 57 -6.65 15.20 -2.96
C VAL A 57 -6.84 15.97 -1.66
N THR A 58 -7.71 16.98 -1.67
CA THR A 58 -8.02 17.80 -0.49
C THR A 58 -8.62 16.97 0.64
N ALA A 59 -9.49 16.01 0.33
CA ALA A 59 -10.04 15.08 1.31
C ALA A 59 -8.95 14.21 1.94
N PHE A 60 -8.03 13.67 1.14
CA PHE A 60 -6.89 12.90 1.64
C PHE A 60 -6.00 13.74 2.56
N ASP A 61 -5.51 14.88 2.09
CA ASP A 61 -4.60 15.74 2.86
C ASP A 61 -5.24 16.21 4.17
N SER A 62 -6.48 16.70 4.11
CA SER A 62 -7.16 17.21 5.30
C SER A 62 -7.51 16.10 6.30
N CYS A 63 -7.93 14.92 5.83
CA CYS A 63 -8.18 13.79 6.71
C CYS A 63 -6.89 13.31 7.37
N ASP A 64 -5.76 13.35 6.67
CA ASP A 64 -4.48 12.97 7.22
C ASP A 64 -4.05 13.90 8.36
N ASP A 65 -4.13 15.21 8.13
CA ASP A 65 -3.87 16.21 9.17
C ASP A 65 -4.79 16.01 10.38
N ALA A 66 -6.07 15.70 10.16
CA ALA A 66 -7.04 15.47 11.22
C ALA A 66 -6.79 14.16 12.00
N LEU A 67 -6.42 13.07 11.31
CA LEU A 67 -6.08 11.79 11.94
C LEU A 67 -4.81 11.91 12.80
N ASN A 68 -3.83 12.69 12.35
CA ASN A 68 -2.60 12.95 13.11
C ASN A 68 -2.84 13.85 14.34
N SER A 69 -3.84 14.72 14.30
CA SER A 69 -4.17 15.67 15.38
C SER A 69 -5.17 15.15 16.42
N GLN A 70 -5.62 13.89 16.32
CA GLN A 70 -6.52 13.23 17.28
C GLN A 70 -7.83 14.01 17.55
N ILE A 71 -8.47 14.52 16.49
CA ILE A 71 -9.73 15.26 16.60
C ILE A 71 -10.89 14.32 17.00
N ASP A 72 -11.68 14.72 17.99
CA ASP A 72 -12.77 13.96 18.65
C ASP A 72 -13.98 13.58 17.75
N ILE A 73 -13.94 13.91 16.45
CA ILE A 73 -15.03 13.68 15.49
C ILE A 73 -14.75 12.38 14.69
N VAL A 74 -14.56 11.29 15.43
CA VAL A 74 -14.06 10.01 14.88
C VAL A 74 -14.97 9.49 13.76
N GLY A 75 -16.30 9.51 13.94
CA GLY A 75 -17.22 8.89 12.98
C GLY A 75 -17.35 9.62 11.63
N GLN A 76 -17.33 10.96 11.62
CA GLN A 76 -17.43 11.73 10.37
C GLN A 76 -16.09 11.73 9.63
N LEU A 77 -14.98 11.80 10.37
CA LEU A 77 -13.64 11.68 9.81
C LEU A 77 -13.44 10.31 9.14
N GLU A 78 -13.80 9.22 9.83
CA GLU A 78 -13.78 7.87 9.25
C GLU A 78 -14.65 7.75 8.00
N ALA A 79 -15.82 8.39 7.99
CA ALA A 79 -16.71 8.38 6.84
C ALA A 79 -16.10 9.13 5.64
N LEU A 80 -15.54 10.31 5.85
CA LEU A 80 -14.92 11.11 4.79
C LEU A 80 -13.66 10.41 4.24
N ALA A 81 -12.77 9.96 5.12
CA ALA A 81 -11.57 9.21 4.75
C ALA A 81 -11.93 7.91 4.03
N GLY A 82 -12.93 7.17 4.51
CA GLY A 82 -13.40 5.94 3.85
C GLY A 82 -14.02 6.19 2.47
N LEU A 83 -14.73 7.31 2.27
CA LEU A 83 -15.23 7.70 0.95
C LEU A 83 -14.10 8.09 0.02
N ALA A 84 -13.08 8.83 0.49
CA ALA A 84 -11.90 9.16 -0.29
C ALA A 84 -11.13 7.89 -0.72
N LEU A 85 -10.91 6.94 0.20
CA LEU A 85 -10.30 5.64 -0.11
C LEU A 85 -11.11 4.84 -1.12
N LYS A 86 -12.44 4.85 -1.00
CA LYS A 86 -13.31 4.16 -1.94
C LYS A 86 -13.23 4.79 -3.34
N MET A 87 -13.20 6.12 -3.42
CA MET A 87 -13.00 6.83 -4.69
C MET A 87 -11.64 6.52 -5.31
N PHE A 88 -10.56 6.56 -4.51
CA PHE A 88 -9.23 6.14 -4.95
C PHE A 88 -9.25 4.72 -5.53
N GLY A 89 -9.88 3.77 -4.83
CA GLY A 89 -10.01 2.40 -5.30
C GLY A 89 -10.71 2.31 -6.66
N ARG A 90 -11.75 3.12 -6.89
CA ARG A 90 -12.41 3.19 -8.21
C ARG A 90 -11.51 3.77 -9.28
N CYS A 91 -10.83 4.87 -9.00
CA CYS A 91 -9.86 5.43 -9.95
C CYS A 91 -8.77 4.39 -10.30
N ALA A 92 -8.26 3.65 -9.32
CA ALA A 92 -7.25 2.62 -9.55
C ALA A 92 -7.77 1.45 -10.40
N GLU A 93 -9.04 1.05 -10.22
CA GLU A 93 -9.68 0.02 -11.05
C GLU A 93 -9.87 0.50 -12.49
N VAL A 94 -10.42 1.70 -12.69
CA VAL A 94 -10.63 2.30 -14.02
C VAL A 94 -9.30 2.50 -14.75
N ALA A 95 -8.24 2.89 -14.03
CA ALA A 95 -6.91 3.08 -14.60
C ALA A 95 -6.34 1.81 -15.27
N LEU A 96 -6.83 0.62 -14.94
CA LEU A 96 -6.39 -0.63 -15.58
C LEU A 96 -6.84 -0.71 -17.04
N ASP A 97 -8.02 -0.19 -17.34
CA ASP A 97 -8.59 -0.14 -18.68
C ASP A 97 -8.30 1.18 -19.40
N GLY A 98 -7.90 2.21 -18.64
CA GLY A 98 -7.64 3.57 -19.10
C GLY A 98 -8.86 4.48 -18.92
N PHE A 99 -8.62 5.71 -18.49
CA PHE A 99 -9.66 6.72 -18.28
C PHE A 99 -10.18 7.34 -19.59
N SER A 100 -9.41 7.24 -20.67
CA SER A 100 -9.69 7.87 -21.98
C SER A 100 -9.84 9.40 -21.89
N ASN A 101 -9.12 10.03 -20.96
CA ASN A 101 -9.11 11.47 -20.73
C ASN A 101 -7.77 11.92 -20.11
N SER A 102 -7.69 13.15 -19.61
CA SER A 102 -6.45 13.70 -19.03
C SER A 102 -5.88 12.89 -17.85
N LEU A 103 -6.71 12.12 -17.14
CA LEU A 103 -6.25 11.29 -16.03
C LEU A 103 -5.31 10.16 -16.45
N ASP A 104 -5.32 9.73 -17.71
CA ASP A 104 -4.34 8.72 -18.16
C ASP A 104 -2.89 9.21 -18.00
N VAL A 105 -2.69 10.53 -18.02
CA VAL A 105 -1.39 11.16 -17.76
C VAL A 105 -1.25 11.52 -16.28
N ASP A 106 -2.25 12.16 -15.69
CA ASP A 106 -2.12 12.72 -14.34
C ASP A 106 -2.19 11.65 -13.23
N TRP A 107 -2.91 10.55 -13.47
CA TRP A 107 -3.08 9.48 -12.49
C TRP A 107 -1.74 8.84 -12.08
N PRO A 108 -0.97 8.20 -12.99
CA PRO A 108 0.28 7.56 -12.61
C PRO A 108 1.36 8.55 -12.13
N ASN A 109 1.34 9.79 -12.63
CA ASN A 109 2.42 10.75 -12.40
C ASN A 109 2.20 11.64 -11.15
N PHE A 110 0.96 11.83 -10.72
CA PHE A 110 0.64 12.75 -9.62
C PHE A 110 -0.32 12.14 -8.60
N PHE A 111 -1.53 11.75 -9.01
CA PHE A 111 -2.57 11.35 -8.06
C PHE A 111 -2.24 10.03 -7.34
N LEU A 112 -1.81 9.00 -8.09
CA LEU A 112 -1.49 7.70 -7.52
C LEU A 112 -0.32 7.77 -6.53
N PRO A 113 0.85 8.36 -6.84
CA PRO A 113 1.95 8.46 -5.88
C PRO A 113 1.56 9.23 -4.60
N MET A 114 0.87 10.36 -4.75
CA MET A 114 0.47 11.20 -3.63
C MET A 114 -0.49 10.46 -2.69
N MET A 115 -1.57 9.87 -3.23
CA MET A 115 -2.57 9.15 -2.44
C MET A 115 -2.03 7.81 -1.91
N SER A 116 -1.06 7.19 -2.58
CA SER A 116 -0.43 5.98 -2.06
C SER A 116 0.41 6.28 -0.81
N ARG A 117 1.14 7.41 -0.79
CA ARG A 117 1.87 7.89 0.41
C ARG A 117 0.93 8.08 1.60
N ILE A 118 -0.14 8.83 1.33
CA ILE A 118 -1.47 8.71 1.92
C ILE A 118 -1.80 7.43 2.72
N ILE A 119 -2.24 6.47 1.93
CA ILE A 119 -2.73 5.15 2.29
C ILE A 119 -1.69 4.37 3.12
N VAL A 120 -0.41 4.42 2.75
CA VAL A 120 0.65 3.74 3.50
C VAL A 120 0.84 4.37 4.89
N ARG A 121 0.74 5.71 5.01
CA ARG A 121 0.74 6.39 6.31
C ARG A 121 -0.49 6.00 7.15
N TRP A 122 -1.67 5.92 6.56
CA TRP A 122 -2.87 5.47 7.29
C TRP A 122 -2.82 4.00 7.71
N PHE A 123 -2.15 3.15 6.93
CA PHE A 123 -1.90 1.76 7.33
C PHE A 123 -1.11 1.68 8.65
N THR A 124 -0.14 2.57 8.90
CA THR A 124 0.63 2.56 10.16
C THR A 124 -0.15 3.05 11.37
N LEU A 125 -1.38 3.59 11.17
CA LEU A 125 -2.30 3.94 12.25
C LEU A 125 -3.14 2.76 12.74
N LEU A 126 -3.24 1.68 11.93
CA LEU A 126 -4.01 0.49 12.29
C LEU A 126 -3.42 -0.21 13.52
N LYS A 127 -4.31 -0.76 14.35
CA LYS A 127 -3.99 -1.55 15.53
C LYS A 127 -4.47 -2.98 15.38
N VAL A 128 -3.85 -3.89 16.13
CA VAL A 128 -4.15 -5.33 16.10
C VAL A 128 -5.62 -5.61 16.46
N ASP A 129 -6.19 -4.82 17.37
CA ASP A 129 -7.55 -4.94 17.90
C ASP A 129 -8.61 -4.10 17.17
N ASP A 130 -8.23 -3.40 16.08
CA ASP A 130 -9.17 -2.58 15.33
C ASP A 130 -10.29 -3.40 14.69
N ARG A 131 -11.51 -2.90 14.85
CA ARG A 131 -12.72 -3.51 14.25
C ARG A 131 -12.73 -3.27 12.75
N ALA A 132 -13.46 -4.12 12.02
CA ALA A 132 -13.67 -3.97 10.58
C ALA A 132 -14.69 -2.86 10.27
N THR A 133 -14.36 -1.61 10.62
CA THR A 133 -15.13 -0.39 10.31
C THR A 133 -15.13 -0.12 8.81
N PHE A 134 -15.95 0.85 8.38
CA PHE A 134 -15.97 1.27 6.97
C PHE A 134 -14.57 1.72 6.52
N PHE A 135 -13.91 2.59 7.30
CA PHE A 135 -12.56 3.07 7.05
C PHE A 135 -11.55 1.92 6.90
N VAL A 136 -11.49 0.99 7.86
CA VAL A 136 -10.52 -0.13 7.83
C VAL A 136 -10.71 -0.99 6.58
N ARG A 137 -11.95 -1.32 6.21
CA ARG A 137 -12.24 -2.12 5.01
C ARG A 137 -11.82 -1.40 3.74
N THR A 138 -12.14 -0.11 3.63
CA THR A 138 -11.77 0.69 2.46
C THR A 138 -10.27 0.94 2.38
N LEU A 139 -9.58 1.08 3.52
CA LEU A 139 -8.14 1.28 3.58
C LEU A 139 -7.41 0.04 3.07
N VAL A 140 -7.83 -1.14 3.51
CA VAL A 140 -7.27 -2.42 3.04
C VAL A 140 -7.48 -2.55 1.54
N HIS A 141 -8.69 -2.28 1.03
CA HIS A 141 -8.97 -2.33 -0.40
C HIS A 141 -8.09 -1.35 -1.20
N ALA A 142 -7.94 -0.11 -0.72
CA ALA A 142 -7.10 0.90 -1.35
C ALA A 142 -5.61 0.50 -1.32
N LEU A 143 -5.12 -0.03 -0.19
CA LEU A 143 -3.74 -0.49 -0.05
C LEU A 143 -3.42 -1.63 -1.03
N LEU A 144 -4.36 -2.53 -1.32
CA LEU A 144 -4.18 -3.58 -2.32
C LEU A 144 -3.97 -3.04 -3.74
N GLN A 145 -4.41 -1.81 -4.03
CA GLN A 145 -4.17 -1.15 -5.32
C GLN A 145 -2.78 -0.50 -5.38
N VAL A 146 -2.12 -0.32 -4.25
CA VAL A 146 -0.73 0.16 -4.19
C VAL A 146 0.18 -1.01 -4.60
N ARG A 147 0.88 -0.84 -5.72
CA ARG A 147 1.75 -1.86 -6.33
C ARG A 147 3.23 -1.68 -6.04
N GLU A 148 3.62 -0.47 -5.67
CA GLU A 148 4.98 -0.09 -5.33
C GLU A 148 4.95 0.81 -4.11
N LEU A 149 6.01 0.75 -3.31
CA LEU A 149 6.12 1.63 -2.15
C LEU A 149 6.35 3.07 -2.62
N PRO A 150 5.58 4.04 -2.12
CA PRO A 150 5.81 5.44 -2.42
C PRO A 150 7.22 5.88 -2.01
N ASP A 151 7.87 6.63 -2.88
CA ASP A 151 9.09 7.36 -2.53
C ASP A 151 8.76 8.45 -1.47
N ASP A 152 9.77 8.85 -0.69
CA ASP A 152 9.66 9.94 0.31
C ASP A 152 8.60 9.74 1.42
N LEU A 153 8.40 8.49 1.87
CA LEU A 153 7.57 8.20 3.04
C LEU A 153 8.17 8.77 4.33
N SER A 154 7.39 9.61 5.03
CA SER A 154 7.71 10.09 6.37
C SER A 154 6.79 9.44 7.39
N LEU A 155 7.36 8.56 8.24
CA LEU A 155 6.63 7.78 9.23
C LEU A 155 7.22 7.96 10.63
N SER A 156 6.39 7.79 11.66
CA SER A 156 6.85 7.70 13.04
C SER A 156 7.76 6.48 13.20
N LYS A 157 9.03 6.71 13.49
CA LYS A 157 10.06 5.68 13.48
C LYS A 157 9.80 4.62 14.57
N LYS A 158 9.71 3.36 14.14
CA LYS A 158 9.90 2.18 14.99
C LYS A 158 11.22 1.52 14.56
N LEU A 159 12.14 1.33 15.50
CA LEU A 159 13.45 0.75 15.23
C LEU A 159 13.58 -0.60 15.94
N CYS A 160 14.23 -1.54 15.27
CA CYS A 160 14.45 -2.90 15.75
C CYS A 160 15.94 -3.24 15.57
N PRO A 161 16.66 -3.60 16.65
CA PRO A 161 18.10 -3.89 16.57
C PRO A 161 18.48 -4.94 15.52
N GLU A 162 17.61 -5.93 15.30
CA GLU A 162 17.80 -6.98 14.30
C GLU A 162 17.77 -6.41 12.87
N LEU A 163 16.78 -5.56 12.57
CA LEU A 163 16.67 -4.93 11.25
C LEU A 163 17.72 -3.83 11.04
N ASP A 164 18.11 -3.15 12.12
CA ASP A 164 19.17 -2.14 12.08
C ASP A 164 20.53 -2.76 11.74
N LYS A 165 20.85 -3.93 12.33
CA LYS A 165 22.05 -4.71 11.97
C LYS A 165 22.06 -5.17 10.51
N LEU A 166 20.87 -5.40 9.94
CA LEU A 166 20.74 -5.77 8.53
C LEU A 166 20.88 -4.56 7.60
N GLY A 167 20.84 -3.32 8.12
CA GLY A 167 21.05 -2.08 7.37
C GLY A 167 19.76 -1.39 6.89
N TYR A 168 18.59 -1.84 7.33
CA TYR A 168 17.33 -1.27 6.86
C TYR A 168 17.17 0.19 7.32
N GLU A 169 16.73 1.06 6.42
CA GLU A 169 16.36 2.43 6.80
C GLU A 169 15.15 2.46 7.76
N ALA A 170 15.05 3.51 8.57
CA ALA A 170 14.04 3.62 9.62
C ALA A 170 12.59 3.47 9.13
N VAL A 171 12.28 3.95 7.92
CA VAL A 171 10.95 3.82 7.30
C VAL A 171 10.65 2.35 7.01
N HIS A 172 11.59 1.64 6.40
CA HIS A 172 11.46 0.20 6.11
C HIS A 172 11.33 -0.60 7.40
N GLN A 173 12.14 -0.31 8.43
CA GLN A 173 12.00 -0.97 9.74
C GLN A 173 10.59 -0.77 10.30
N THR A 174 10.07 0.46 10.24
CA THR A 174 8.72 0.78 10.74
C THR A 174 7.64 -0.03 10.04
N LEU A 175 7.68 -0.12 8.71
CA LEU A 175 6.70 -0.87 7.92
C LEU A 175 6.77 -2.37 8.20
N ILE A 176 7.98 -2.92 8.36
CA ILE A 176 8.20 -4.34 8.67
C ILE A 176 7.63 -4.67 10.05
N ILE A 177 8.07 -3.97 11.09
CA ILE A 177 7.63 -4.19 12.48
C ILE A 177 6.11 -4.07 12.56
N HIS A 178 5.54 -3.02 11.98
CA HIS A 178 4.10 -2.79 12.03
C HIS A 178 3.32 -3.90 11.31
N SER A 179 3.83 -4.40 10.18
CA SER A 179 3.17 -5.51 9.49
C SER A 179 3.27 -6.81 10.28
N GLU A 180 4.42 -7.11 10.88
CA GLU A 180 4.60 -8.28 11.76
C GLU A 180 3.61 -8.25 12.93
N ASP A 181 3.45 -7.10 13.59
CA ASP A 181 2.49 -6.93 14.70
C ASP A 181 1.04 -7.21 14.22
N LEU A 182 0.66 -6.68 13.06
CA LEU A 182 -0.71 -6.77 12.54
C LEU A 182 -1.11 -8.15 12.00
N ILE A 183 -0.16 -9.03 11.69
CA ILE A 183 -0.45 -10.42 11.28
C ILE A 183 -1.23 -11.18 12.36
N MET A 184 -1.04 -10.82 13.62
CA MET A 184 -1.70 -11.45 14.77
C MET A 184 -3.13 -10.92 15.00
N SER A 185 -3.64 -10.02 14.16
CA SER A 185 -4.99 -9.48 14.30
C SER A 185 -6.07 -10.54 14.06
N GLU A 186 -7.09 -10.57 14.91
CA GLU A 186 -8.30 -11.37 14.67
C GLU A 186 -9.08 -10.87 13.44
N ASN A 187 -8.89 -9.60 13.06
CA ASN A 187 -9.55 -9.00 11.92
C ASN A 187 -8.85 -9.44 10.61
N PRO A 188 -9.53 -10.23 9.73
CA PRO A 188 -8.91 -10.72 8.50
C PRO A 188 -8.49 -9.60 7.55
N PHE A 189 -9.22 -8.47 7.53
CA PHE A 189 -8.87 -7.34 6.66
C PHE A 189 -7.51 -6.73 7.04
N ILE A 190 -7.24 -6.58 8.34
CA ILE A 190 -5.97 -6.06 8.85
C ILE A 190 -4.82 -7.01 8.52
N ARG A 191 -5.04 -8.33 8.72
CA ARG A 191 -4.07 -9.34 8.31
C ARG A 191 -3.74 -9.28 6.82
N PHE A 192 -4.75 -9.12 5.96
CA PHE A 192 -4.53 -8.98 4.52
C PHE A 192 -3.71 -7.73 4.17
N ALA A 193 -3.99 -6.59 4.80
CA ALA A 193 -3.19 -5.38 4.58
C ALA A 193 -1.73 -5.57 5.01
N ALA A 194 -1.50 -6.17 6.18
CA ALA A 194 -0.15 -6.45 6.68
C ALA A 194 0.65 -7.37 5.73
N LEU A 195 0.01 -8.45 5.29
CA LEU A 195 0.62 -9.39 4.35
C LEU A 195 0.89 -8.77 2.98
N HIS A 196 -0.02 -7.92 2.47
CA HIS A 196 0.20 -7.18 1.23
C HIS A 196 1.38 -6.23 1.33
N LEU A 197 1.49 -5.49 2.44
CA LEU A 197 2.63 -4.59 2.63
C LEU A 197 3.96 -5.34 2.72
N LEU A 198 4.00 -6.49 3.42
CA LEU A 198 5.18 -7.35 3.44
C LEU A 198 5.53 -7.88 2.04
N LYS A 199 4.52 -8.16 1.20
CA LYS A 199 4.72 -8.54 -0.19
C LYS A 199 5.31 -7.40 -1.03
N LEU A 200 4.88 -6.15 -0.83
CA LEU A 200 5.50 -4.98 -1.48
C LEU A 200 6.96 -4.80 -1.03
N MET A 201 7.22 -5.01 0.26
CA MET A 201 8.56 -4.92 0.85
C MET A 201 9.49 -6.07 0.45
N SER A 202 8.97 -7.21 -0.04
CA SER A 202 9.75 -8.44 -0.16
C SER A 202 10.93 -8.31 -1.13
N SER A 203 10.74 -7.59 -2.24
CA SER A 203 11.82 -7.31 -3.20
C SER A 203 12.94 -6.49 -2.57
N LEU A 204 12.59 -5.49 -1.75
CA LEU A 204 13.57 -4.68 -1.02
C LEU A 204 14.29 -5.53 0.02
N MET A 205 13.54 -6.28 0.83
CA MET A 205 14.12 -7.16 1.85
C MET A 205 15.10 -8.15 1.25
N TYR A 206 14.71 -8.74 0.12
CA TYR A 206 15.52 -9.69 -0.60
C TYR A 206 16.82 -9.07 -1.12
N ARG A 207 16.76 -7.91 -1.78
CA ARG A 207 17.97 -7.20 -2.26
C ARG A 207 18.89 -6.83 -1.11
N HIS A 208 18.33 -6.42 0.03
CA HIS A 208 19.11 -5.99 1.17
C HIS A 208 19.89 -7.16 1.81
N GLN A 209 19.22 -8.30 2.00
CA GLN A 209 19.83 -9.47 2.65
C GLN A 209 20.67 -10.33 1.69
N ASN A 210 20.35 -10.32 0.39
CA ASN A 210 21.02 -11.14 -0.62
C ASN A 210 21.92 -10.35 -1.58
N GLY A 211 22.08 -9.03 -1.43
CA GLY A 211 22.78 -8.18 -2.41
C GLY A 211 24.18 -8.68 -2.78
N GLN A 212 24.92 -9.24 -1.81
CA GLN A 212 26.23 -9.85 -2.03
C GLN A 212 26.24 -11.07 -2.98
N TRP A 213 25.10 -11.76 -3.12
CA TRP A 213 24.90 -12.92 -4.00
C TRP A 213 24.29 -12.55 -5.35
N MET A 214 23.90 -11.28 -5.51
CA MET A 214 23.33 -10.73 -6.74
C MET A 214 24.40 -10.08 -7.64
N ASP A 215 25.57 -9.72 -7.08
CA ASP A 215 26.75 -9.27 -7.83
C ASP A 215 27.40 -10.44 -8.58
N GLU A 216 27.28 -10.48 -9.91
CA GLU A 216 27.80 -11.55 -10.77
C GLU A 216 29.31 -11.83 -10.56
N GLU A 217 30.09 -10.81 -10.26
CA GLU A 217 31.54 -10.94 -10.03
C GLU A 217 31.87 -11.77 -8.78
N LYS A 218 31.06 -11.69 -7.71
CA LYS A 218 31.29 -12.42 -6.44
C LYS A 218 30.79 -13.86 -6.49
N VAL A 219 29.76 -14.14 -7.28
CA VAL A 219 29.13 -15.47 -7.41
C VAL A 219 30.08 -16.47 -8.08
N SER A 220 30.90 -16.02 -9.04
CA SER A 220 31.84 -16.87 -9.79
C SER A 220 32.89 -17.60 -8.93
N SER A 221 33.09 -17.17 -7.67
CA SER A 221 34.11 -17.69 -6.76
C SER A 221 33.60 -18.58 -5.62
N SER A 222 32.27 -18.67 -5.40
CA SER A 222 31.71 -19.22 -4.15
C SER A 222 30.76 -20.42 -4.29
N GLY A 223 30.56 -20.95 -5.51
CA GLY A 223 29.65 -22.08 -5.76
C GLY A 223 28.23 -21.63 -6.14
N PRO A 224 27.23 -22.54 -6.18
CA PRO A 224 25.88 -22.21 -6.62
C PRO A 224 25.26 -21.11 -5.74
N ARG A 225 24.48 -20.21 -6.37
CA ARG A 225 23.84 -19.06 -5.71
C ARG A 225 22.99 -19.54 -4.54
N ARG A 226 23.43 -19.27 -3.30
CA ARG A 226 22.63 -19.53 -2.09
C ARG A 226 21.82 -18.30 -1.75
N VAL A 227 20.72 -18.16 -2.46
CA VAL A 227 19.68 -17.20 -2.13
C VAL A 227 19.00 -17.62 -0.83
N VAL A 228 18.85 -16.69 0.11
CA VAL A 228 18.14 -16.90 1.37
C VAL A 228 16.83 -16.11 1.36
N VAL A 229 15.77 -16.73 1.87
CA VAL A 229 14.49 -16.04 2.13
C VAL A 229 14.74 -14.96 3.19
N ALA A 230 14.13 -13.79 3.03
CA ALA A 230 14.30 -12.72 4.00
C ALA A 230 13.91 -13.19 5.42
N ASP A 231 14.74 -12.91 6.43
CA ASP A 231 14.58 -13.43 7.79
C ASP A 231 13.18 -13.21 8.38
N THR A 232 12.59 -12.03 8.15
CA THR A 232 11.20 -11.72 8.52
C THR A 232 10.21 -12.70 7.88
N LEU A 233 10.30 -12.93 6.57
CA LEU A 233 9.39 -13.83 5.85
C LEU A 233 9.61 -15.28 6.27
N ALA A 234 10.87 -15.70 6.45
CA ALA A 234 11.20 -17.04 6.93
C ALA A 234 10.57 -17.32 8.31
N ARG A 235 10.64 -16.35 9.22
CA ARG A 235 10.03 -16.43 10.55
C ARG A 235 8.52 -16.50 10.49
N ILE A 236 7.87 -15.67 9.67
CA ILE A 236 6.40 -15.73 9.51
C ILE A 236 5.98 -17.09 8.95
N ILE A 237 6.72 -17.62 7.97
CA ILE A 237 6.45 -18.95 7.39
C ILE A 237 6.59 -20.05 8.46
N SER A 238 7.59 -19.97 9.35
CA SER A 238 7.80 -20.99 10.39
C SER A 238 6.83 -20.89 11.56
N ASP A 239 6.46 -19.66 11.94
CA ASP A 239 5.79 -19.38 13.21
C ASP A 239 4.26 -19.27 13.06
N THR A 240 3.76 -19.21 11.82
CA THR A 240 2.32 -19.10 11.53
C THR A 240 1.80 -20.28 10.72
N THR A 241 0.48 -20.48 10.71
CA THR A 241 -0.19 -21.52 9.91
C THR A 241 -1.33 -20.92 9.09
N GLY A 242 -1.72 -21.60 8.01
CA GLY A 242 -2.80 -21.14 7.13
C GLY A 242 -2.42 -19.94 6.28
N TRP A 243 -3.35 -18.99 6.11
CA TRP A 243 -3.21 -17.86 5.18
C TRP A 243 -1.96 -16.98 5.40
N PRO A 244 -1.57 -16.60 6.62
CA PRO A 244 -0.35 -15.82 6.84
C PRO A 244 0.92 -16.51 6.31
N ALA A 245 1.09 -17.80 6.59
CA ALA A 245 2.21 -18.59 6.09
C ALA A 245 2.19 -18.70 4.56
N ILE A 246 1.01 -18.93 3.96
CA ILE A 246 0.84 -19.01 2.50
C ILE A 246 1.23 -17.69 1.82
N VAL A 247 0.78 -16.55 2.34
CA VAL A 247 1.08 -15.26 1.73
C VAL A 247 2.53 -14.83 1.99
N ALA A 248 3.08 -15.12 3.17
CA ALA A 248 4.51 -14.91 3.43
C ALA A 248 5.38 -15.75 2.49
N PHE A 249 4.95 -16.99 2.20
CA PHE A 249 5.59 -17.84 1.20
C PHE A 249 5.46 -17.25 -0.22
N ASP A 250 4.27 -16.81 -0.65
CA ASP A 250 4.10 -16.12 -1.94
C ASP A 250 4.97 -14.86 -2.04
N ALA A 251 5.03 -14.04 -0.98
CA ALA A 251 5.88 -12.87 -0.90
C ALA A 251 7.36 -13.22 -1.04
N ALA A 252 7.82 -14.32 -0.44
CA ALA A 252 9.19 -14.82 -0.56
C ALA A 252 9.52 -15.29 -1.99
N LEU A 253 8.51 -15.73 -2.76
CA LEU A 253 8.68 -16.14 -4.15
C LEU A 253 8.71 -14.97 -5.15
N VAL A 254 8.13 -13.80 -4.80
CA VAL A 254 8.05 -12.64 -5.71
C VAL A 254 9.43 -12.27 -6.30
N PRO A 255 10.50 -12.10 -5.51
CA PRO A 255 11.80 -11.70 -6.05
C PRO A 255 12.45 -12.76 -6.95
N LEU A 256 12.13 -14.05 -6.71
CA LEU A 256 12.69 -15.17 -7.47
C LEU A 256 12.12 -15.24 -8.89
N LYS A 257 10.85 -14.90 -9.07
CA LYS A 257 10.22 -14.87 -10.40
C LYS A 257 11.00 -13.97 -11.37
N TYR A 258 11.53 -12.85 -10.88
CA TYR A 258 12.32 -11.92 -11.69
C TYR A 258 13.75 -12.42 -11.97
N LEU A 259 14.35 -13.15 -11.03
CA LEU A 259 15.66 -13.78 -11.23
C LEU A 259 15.64 -14.86 -12.31
N TYR A 260 14.63 -15.73 -12.31
CA TYR A 260 14.50 -16.79 -13.32
C TYR A 260 14.15 -16.26 -14.72
N MET A 261 13.46 -15.12 -14.84
CA MET A 261 13.17 -14.51 -16.15
C MET A 261 14.35 -13.72 -16.72
N GLY A 262 15.28 -13.23 -15.89
CA GLY A 262 16.52 -12.59 -16.33
C GLY A 262 17.54 -13.56 -16.95
N ASP A 263 17.57 -14.82 -16.50
CA ASP A 263 18.51 -15.85 -16.98
C ASP A 263 18.05 -16.57 -18.27
N GLY A 264 16.85 -16.27 -18.78
CA GLY A 264 16.25 -16.92 -19.96
C GLY A 264 16.96 -16.68 -21.31
N ARG A 265 18.12 -16.01 -21.35
CA ARG A 265 18.95 -15.86 -22.56
C ARG A 265 20.21 -16.72 -22.56
N ARG A 266 20.53 -17.50 -21.51
CA ARG A 266 21.71 -18.37 -21.52
C ARG A 266 21.47 -19.70 -20.81
N GLY A 267 20.96 -20.67 -21.57
CA GLY A 267 21.05 -22.10 -21.26
C GLY A 267 20.19 -22.56 -20.09
N ASN A 268 19.45 -23.65 -20.26
CA ASN A 268 18.71 -24.30 -19.18
C ASN A 268 19.59 -24.50 -17.93
N PRO A 269 19.31 -23.84 -16.80
CA PRO A 269 19.81 -24.30 -15.51
C PRO A 269 18.91 -25.45 -15.05
N SER A 270 19.53 -26.51 -14.54
CA SER A 270 18.86 -27.59 -13.83
C SER A 270 17.92 -27.03 -12.76
N LEU A 271 16.74 -27.65 -12.61
CA LEU A 271 15.73 -27.34 -11.58
C LEU A 271 16.27 -27.38 -10.13
N GLU A 272 17.50 -27.85 -9.92
CA GLU A 272 18.15 -27.99 -8.60
C GLU A 272 19.09 -26.82 -8.23
N ASP A 273 19.43 -25.91 -9.16
CA ASP A 273 20.55 -24.96 -8.96
C ASP A 273 20.16 -23.54 -8.49
N GLY A 274 18.88 -23.27 -8.24
CA GLY A 274 18.42 -21.91 -7.89
C GLY A 274 17.31 -21.82 -6.84
N LEU A 275 16.89 -22.94 -6.25
CA LEU A 275 15.87 -22.89 -5.20
C LEU A 275 16.48 -22.23 -3.94
N PRO A 276 15.79 -21.26 -3.32
CA PRO A 276 16.20 -20.75 -2.03
C PRO A 276 16.37 -21.91 -1.07
N ASN A 277 17.39 -21.83 -0.24
CA ASN A 277 17.53 -22.78 0.85
C ASN A 277 16.45 -22.46 1.88
N PHE A 278 15.25 -23.01 1.70
CA PHE A 278 14.25 -23.05 2.74
C PHE A 278 14.84 -23.94 3.84
N PRO A 279 15.12 -23.42 5.04
CA PRO A 279 15.45 -24.31 6.15
C PRO A 279 14.28 -25.31 6.28
N ASN A 280 14.57 -26.55 6.68
CA ASN A 280 13.60 -27.64 6.81
C ASN A 280 12.44 -27.24 7.75
N TYR A 281 11.46 -26.52 7.23
CA TYR A 281 10.30 -26.01 7.97
C TYR A 281 9.01 -26.75 7.62
N PHE A 282 9.06 -27.69 6.67
CA PHE A 282 7.91 -28.52 6.27
C PHE A 282 7.89 -29.89 6.94
N ILE A 283 8.22 -30.00 8.22
CA ILE A 283 7.76 -31.12 9.07
C ILE A 283 7.56 -30.60 10.49
N LYS A 284 6.32 -30.25 10.82
CA LYS A 284 5.70 -30.48 12.14
C LYS A 284 4.19 -30.42 12.03
#